data_AF-A0AAV2EUY2-F1
#
_entry.id   AF-A0AAV2EUY2-F1
#
_cell.length_a   1.000
_cell.length_b   1.000
_cell.length_c   1.000
_cell.angle_alpha   90.00
_cell.angle_beta   90.00
_cell.angle_gamma   90.00
#
_symmetry.space_group_name_H-M   'P 1'
#
loop_
_entity.id
_entity.type
_entity.pdbx_description
1 polymer ?
#
loop_
_entity_poly.entity_id
_entity_poly.type
_entity_poly.pdbx_seq_one_letter_code
_entity_poly.pdbx_strand_id
1 'polypeptide(L)'
;MEADIFLAKYFPPSKTTKLHNEIVVYHQEDHETLYDTWERYKKTLRKCPHHGVPLWLQMQTFYNGLNPETRQSIDAVAGGTIQNKTPPQVENLVEDMVMNNYQWYSPQNPCQPAPT
;
A
#
# COMPACT_ATOMS: atom_id res chain seq x y z
N MET A 1 -11.14 26.15 20.22
CA MET A 1 -11.70 27.01 19.16
C MET A 1 -10.66 27.51 18.17
N GLU A 2 -9.35 27.42 18.45
CA GLU A 2 -8.31 27.81 17.46
C GLU A 2 -7.89 26.68 16.50
N ALA A 3 -8.03 25.41 16.93
CA ALA A 3 -7.68 24.25 16.10
C ALA A 3 -8.54 24.15 14.82
N ASP A 4 -9.86 24.41 14.92
CA ASP A 4 -10.78 24.37 13.77
C ASP A 4 -10.46 25.42 12.70
N ILE A 5 -10.06 26.62 13.10
CA ILE A 5 -9.71 27.70 12.17
C ILE A 5 -8.38 27.38 11.48
N PHE A 6 -7.42 26.80 12.21
CA PHE A 6 -6.15 26.34 11.66
C PHE A 6 -6.36 25.19 10.67
N LEU A 7 -7.13 24.17 11.06
CA LEU A 7 -7.47 23.03 10.20
C LEU A 7 -8.21 23.49 8.94
N ALA A 8 -9.22 24.36 9.05
CA ALA A 8 -9.94 24.87 7.88
C ALA A 8 -9.06 25.72 6.94
N LYS A 9 -8.07 26.45 7.49
CA LYS A 9 -7.16 27.31 6.72
C LYS A 9 -6.10 26.52 5.96
N TYR A 10 -5.52 25.48 6.58
CA TYR A 10 -4.43 24.70 5.98
C TYR A 10 -4.91 23.42 5.28
N PHE A 11 -5.96 22.80 5.82
CA PHE A 11 -6.62 21.58 5.35
C PHE A 11 -8.12 21.82 5.10
N PRO A 12 -8.48 22.74 4.18
CA PRO A 12 -9.88 22.97 3.83
C PRO A 12 -10.54 21.66 3.39
N PRO A 13 -11.86 21.49 3.61
CA PRO A 13 -12.58 20.25 3.31
C PRO A 13 -12.33 19.71 1.90
N SER A 14 -12.16 20.59 0.90
CA SER A 14 -11.85 20.23 -0.48
C SER A 14 -10.47 19.54 -0.65
N LYS A 15 -9.45 19.94 0.10
CA LYS A 15 -8.14 19.26 0.10
C LYS A 15 -8.23 17.90 0.79
N THR A 16 -8.99 17.83 1.88
CA THR A 16 -9.24 16.58 2.62
C THR A 16 -10.00 15.58 1.75
N THR A 17 -11.03 16.00 1.00
CA THR A 17 -11.75 15.14 0.05
C THR A 17 -10.87 14.67 -1.10
N LYS A 18 -10.01 15.53 -1.64
CA LYS A 18 -9.07 15.14 -2.70
C LYS A 18 -8.07 14.09 -2.20
N LEU A 19 -7.50 14.29 -1.02
CA LEU A 19 -6.54 13.34 -0.42
C LEU A 19 -7.22 12.04 0.00
N HIS A 20 -8.48 12.10 0.47
CA HIS A 20 -9.29 10.90 0.71
C HIS A 20 -9.54 10.11 -0.58
N ASN A 21 -9.84 10.79 -1.69
CA ASN A 21 -9.98 10.13 -2.99
C ASN A 21 -8.64 9.57 -3.51
N GLU A 22 -7.51 10.25 -3.30
CA GLU A 22 -6.18 9.74 -3.65
C GLU A 22 -5.83 8.48 -2.85
N ILE A 23 -6.32 8.35 -1.62
CA ILE A 23 -6.19 7.12 -0.82
C ILE A 23 -7.13 6.06 -1.37
N VAL A 24 -8.43 6.34 -1.52
CA VAL A 24 -9.47 5.35 -1.87
C VAL A 24 -9.38 4.84 -3.32
N VAL A 25 -8.92 5.67 -4.26
CA VAL A 25 -8.78 5.35 -5.70
C VAL A 25 -7.32 5.05 -6.05
N TYR A 26 -6.54 4.66 -5.04
CA TYR A 26 -5.13 4.35 -5.24
C TYR A 26 -4.98 3.18 -6.21
N HIS A 27 -4.06 3.32 -7.17
CA HIS A 27 -3.69 2.25 -8.08
C HIS A 27 -2.19 2.34 -8.37
N GLN A 28 -1.58 1.18 -8.59
CA GLN A 28 -0.20 1.06 -9.06
C GLN A 28 -0.13 1.52 -10.53
N GLU A 29 0.86 2.36 -10.84
CA GLU A 29 1.10 2.79 -12.22
C GLU A 29 1.90 1.73 -12.99
N ASP A 30 1.75 1.65 -14.31
CA ASP A 30 2.34 0.59 -15.15
C ASP A 30 3.88 0.47 -15.06
N HIS A 31 4.57 1.54 -14.66
CA HIS A 31 6.02 1.62 -14.59
C HIS A 31 6.57 1.58 -13.15
N GLU A 32 5.71 1.45 -12.15
CA GLU A 32 6.11 1.46 -10.75
C GLU A 32 6.39 0.05 -10.24
N THR A 33 7.51 -0.08 -9.51
CA THR A 33 7.78 -1.28 -8.71
C THR A 33 6.89 -1.31 -7.46
N LEU A 34 6.86 -2.46 -6.77
CA LEU A 34 6.22 -2.56 -5.46
C LEU A 34 6.82 -1.55 -4.46
N TYR A 35 8.13 -1.34 -4.51
CA TYR A 35 8.82 -0.33 -3.68
C TYR A 35 8.32 1.09 -3.99
N ASP A 36 8.31 1.48 -5.27
CA ASP A 36 7.88 2.82 -5.68
C ASP A 36 6.42 3.08 -5.29
N THR A 37 5.57 2.08 -5.54
CA THR A 37 4.15 2.10 -5.19
C THR A 37 3.97 2.24 -3.67
N TRP A 38 4.65 1.41 -2.88
CA TRP A 38 4.53 1.46 -1.42
C TRP A 38 5.01 2.78 -0.82
N GLU A 39 6.14 3.32 -1.30
CA GLU A 39 6.65 4.62 -0.86
C GLU A 39 5.70 5.76 -1.28
N ARG A 40 5.14 5.73 -2.49
CA ARG A 40 4.15 6.72 -2.94
C ARG A 40 2.89 6.65 -2.08
N TYR A 41 2.41 5.46 -1.74
CA TYR A 41 1.26 5.28 -0.87
C TYR A 41 1.49 5.85 0.53
N LYS A 42 2.62 5.50 1.18
CA LYS A 42 3.01 6.05 2.48
C LYS A 42 3.17 7.57 2.44
N LYS A 43 3.71 8.12 1.36
CA LYS A 43 3.79 9.58 1.16
C LYS A 43 2.41 10.22 1.07
N THR A 44 1.45 9.60 0.41
CA THR A 44 0.05 10.07 0.35
C THR A 44 -0.61 10.07 1.73
N LEU A 45 -0.43 9.00 2.51
CA LEU A 45 -0.94 8.93 3.89
C LEU A 45 -0.35 10.05 4.77
N ARG A 46 0.97 10.31 4.67
CA ARG A 46 1.67 11.37 5.43
C ARG A 46 1.21 12.79 5.08
N LYS A 47 0.64 13.03 3.90
CA LYS A 47 0.07 14.34 3.53
C LYS A 47 -1.18 14.69 4.33
N CYS A 48 -1.88 13.69 4.86
CA CYS A 48 -3.07 13.88 5.70
C CYS A 48 -2.93 13.09 7.01
N PRO A 49 -2.12 13.55 7.99
CA PRO A 49 -1.97 12.85 9.26
C PRO A 49 -3.29 12.70 10.05
N HIS A 50 -4.30 13.52 9.74
CA HIS A 50 -5.65 13.44 10.31
C HIS A 50 -6.67 12.76 9.37
N HIS A 51 -6.23 11.93 8.42
CA HIS A 51 -7.13 11.29 7.44
C HIS A 51 -8.21 10.40 8.07
N GLY A 52 -8.04 9.96 9.31
CA GLY A 52 -9.02 9.10 10.01
C GLY A 52 -9.19 7.69 9.44
N VAL A 53 -8.56 7.40 8.29
CA VAL A 53 -8.56 6.08 7.65
C VAL A 53 -7.88 5.05 8.57
N PRO A 54 -8.59 3.99 9.00
CA PRO A 54 -8.01 2.94 9.84
C PRO A 54 -7.08 2.03 9.04
N LEU A 55 -6.09 1.43 9.72
CA LEU A 55 -5.05 0.60 9.07
C LEU A 55 -5.62 -0.52 8.19
N TRP A 56 -6.71 -1.17 8.61
CA TRP A 56 -7.35 -2.22 7.80
C TRP A 56 -7.81 -1.70 6.43
N LEU A 57 -8.37 -0.49 6.39
CA LEU A 57 -8.84 0.13 5.15
C LEU A 57 -7.64 0.61 4.32
N GLN A 58 -6.58 1.10 4.97
CA GLN A 58 -5.35 1.46 4.27
C GLN A 58 -4.74 0.25 3.55
N MET A 59 -4.64 -0.89 4.24
CA MET A 59 -4.05 -2.11 3.67
C MET A 59 -4.93 -2.73 2.58
N GLN A 60 -6.24 -2.76 2.81
CA GLN A 60 -7.19 -3.23 1.80
C GLN A 60 -7.14 -2.36 0.54
N THR A 61 -7.09 -1.05 0.70
CA THR A 61 -7.05 -0.12 -0.43
C THR A 61 -5.76 -0.23 -1.21
N PHE A 62 -4.61 -0.32 -0.50
CA PHE A 62 -3.33 -0.57 -1.12
C PHE A 62 -3.37 -1.85 -1.96
N TYR A 63 -3.74 -2.98 -1.37
CA TYR A 63 -3.79 -4.27 -2.07
C TYR A 63 -4.74 -4.24 -3.28
N ASN A 64 -5.93 -3.64 -3.16
CA ASN A 64 -6.88 -3.55 -4.27
C ASN A 64 -6.38 -2.66 -5.42
N GLY A 65 -5.53 -1.67 -5.11
CA GLY A 65 -4.90 -0.80 -6.09
C GLY A 65 -3.73 -1.44 -6.85
N LEU A 66 -3.19 -2.56 -6.36
CA LEU A 66 -2.05 -3.21 -7.00
C LEU A 66 -2.44 -3.92 -8.29
N ASN A 67 -1.50 -3.94 -9.24
CA ASN A 67 -1.67 -4.72 -10.46
C ASN A 67 -1.75 -6.23 -10.13
N PRO A 68 -2.35 -7.06 -11.02
CA PRO A 68 -2.54 -8.49 -10.74
C PRO A 68 -1.24 -9.25 -10.44
N GLU A 69 -0.14 -8.89 -11.10
CA GLU A 69 1.16 -9.54 -10.93
C GLU A 69 1.75 -9.31 -9.53
N THR A 70 1.73 -8.05 -9.08
CA THR A 70 2.21 -7.67 -7.74
C THR A 70 1.34 -8.30 -6.66
N ARG A 71 0.00 -8.33 -6.85
CA ARG A 71 -0.91 -9.03 -5.92
C ARG A 71 -0.61 -10.51 -5.81
N GLN A 72 -0.43 -11.19 -6.94
CA GLN A 72 -0.10 -12.62 -6.94
C GLN A 72 1.19 -12.90 -6.18
N SER A 73 2.18 -12.01 -6.31
CA SER A 73 3.45 -12.19 -5.63
C SER A 73 3.35 -11.94 -4.11
N ILE A 74 2.53 -10.96 -3.69
CA ILE A 74 2.17 -10.78 -2.27
C ILE A 74 1.47 -12.02 -1.73
N ASP A 75 0.48 -12.57 -2.45
CA ASP A 75 -0.26 -13.76 -2.01
C ASP A 75 0.65 -15.01 -1.92
N ALA A 76 1.65 -15.13 -2.81
CA ALA A 76 2.63 -16.20 -2.76
C ALA A 76 3.51 -16.12 -1.50
N VAL A 77 4.05 -14.93 -1.18
CA VAL A 77 4.86 -14.70 0.03
C VAL A 77 4.00 -14.83 1.30
N ALA A 78 2.74 -14.43 1.22
CA ALA A 78 1.76 -14.57 2.28
C ALA A 78 1.42 -16.04 2.60
N GLY A 79 1.71 -17.00 1.72
CA GLY A 79 1.31 -18.39 1.85
C GLY A 79 -0.18 -18.63 1.59
N GLY A 80 -0.80 -17.77 0.77
CA GLY A 80 -2.24 -17.75 0.51
C GLY A 80 -2.78 -16.32 0.47
N THR A 81 -4.10 -16.16 0.34
CA THR A 81 -4.72 -14.84 0.21
C THR A 81 -4.48 -13.97 1.46
N ILE A 82 -4.08 -12.72 1.21
CA ILE A 82 -4.01 -11.62 2.21
C ILE A 82 -5.24 -11.54 3.13
N GLN A 83 -6.43 -11.92 2.66
CA GLN A 83 -7.67 -11.88 3.43
C GLN A 83 -7.62 -12.67 4.74
N ASN A 84 -6.71 -13.64 4.87
CA ASN A 84 -6.52 -14.41 6.09
C ASN A 84 -5.50 -13.79 7.07
N LYS A 85 -4.96 -12.61 6.76
CA LYS A 85 -3.96 -11.91 7.58
C LYS A 85 -4.53 -10.68 8.24
N THR A 86 -3.98 -10.34 9.39
CA THR A 86 -4.32 -9.09 10.07
C THR A 86 -3.66 -7.90 9.34
N PRO A 87 -4.24 -6.68 9.39
CA PRO A 87 -3.65 -5.52 8.73
C PRO A 87 -2.17 -5.26 9.09
N PRO A 88 -1.72 -5.39 10.36
CA PRO A 88 -0.31 -5.27 10.69
C PRO A 88 0.57 -6.35 10.05
N GLN A 89 0.07 -7.58 9.88
CA GLN A 89 0.81 -8.62 9.18
C GLN A 89 0.97 -8.31 7.69
N VAL A 90 -0.05 -7.71 7.07
CA VAL A 90 0.03 -7.27 5.67
C VAL A 90 1.05 -6.15 5.51
N GLU A 91 1.01 -5.15 6.39
CA GLU A 91 1.96 -4.05 6.39
C GLU A 91 3.40 -4.56 6.53
N ASN A 92 3.65 -5.45 7.49
CA ASN A 92 4.97 -6.05 7.68
C ASN A 92 5.42 -6.88 6.47
N LEU A 93 4.52 -7.65 5.84
CA LEU A 93 4.86 -8.40 4.63
C LEU A 93 5.26 -7.49 3.48
N VAL A 94 4.51 -6.40 3.26
CA VAL A 94 4.85 -5.43 2.22
C VAL A 94 6.19 -4.77 2.55
N GLU A 95 6.41 -4.35 3.80
CA GLU A 95 7.70 -3.80 4.25
C GLU A 95 8.86 -4.79 4.04
N ASP A 96 8.69 -6.06 4.41
CA ASP A 96 9.70 -7.09 4.19
C ASP A 96 9.97 -7.29 2.69
N MET A 97 8.93 -7.29 1.85
CA MET A 97 9.08 -7.44 0.40
C MET A 97 9.82 -6.25 -0.22
N VAL A 98 9.54 -5.02 0.22
CA VAL A 98 10.23 -3.82 -0.30
C VAL A 98 11.65 -3.68 0.25
N MET A 99 11.90 -4.08 1.50
CA MET A 99 13.21 -4.00 2.16
C MET A 99 14.18 -5.05 1.65
N ASN A 100 13.69 -6.25 1.34
CA ASN A 100 14.55 -7.33 0.86
C ASN A 100 14.93 -7.19 -0.62
N ASN A 101 14.40 -6.18 -1.34
CA ASN A 101 14.65 -5.96 -2.76
C ASN A 101 14.62 -7.28 -3.57
N TYR A 102 13.67 -8.17 -3.23
CA TYR A 102 13.47 -9.39 -4.01
C TYR A 102 13.25 -8.93 -5.44
N GLN A 103 14.03 -9.46 -6.38
CA GLN A 103 14.05 -9.07 -7.79
C GLN A 103 12.64 -9.13 -8.40
N TRP A 104 11.86 -8.05 -8.30
CA TRP A 104 10.56 -7.93 -8.97
C TRP A 104 10.69 -7.53 -10.44
N TYR A 105 11.92 -7.49 -10.96
CA TYR A 105 12.19 -7.69 -12.38
C TYR A 105 12.85 -9.05 -12.58
N SER A 106 12.04 -10.08 -12.80
CA SER A 106 12.47 -11.25 -13.55
C SER A 106 11.26 -11.95 -14.17
N PRO A 107 11.08 -11.91 -15.51
CA PRO A 107 10.14 -12.78 -16.21
C PRO A 107 10.69 -14.22 -16.27
N GLN A 108 11.06 -14.78 -15.11
CA GLN A 108 11.50 -16.16 -14.90
C GLN A 108 11.86 -16.35 -13.41
N ASN A 109 10.96 -16.93 -12.63
CA ASN A 109 11.40 -17.82 -11.55
C ASN A 109 10.45 -19.03 -11.48
N PRO A 110 10.66 -20.03 -12.35
CA PRO A 110 9.92 -21.28 -12.25
C PRO A 110 10.48 -22.04 -11.05
N CYS A 111 9.60 -22.41 -10.12
CA CYS A 111 9.71 -23.63 -9.31
C CYS A 111 11.14 -23.95 -8.81
N GLN A 112 11.50 -23.51 -7.60
CA GLN A 112 12.70 -24.06 -6.96
C GLN A 112 12.37 -25.46 -6.40
N PRO A 113 13.04 -26.54 -6.83
CA PRO A 113 12.89 -27.85 -6.20
C PRO A 113 13.60 -27.87 -4.85
N ALA A 114 13.02 -28.60 -3.90
CA ALA A 114 13.60 -28.81 -2.57
C ALA A 114 14.96 -29.54 -2.65
N PRO A 115 15.98 -29.13 -1.87
CA PRO A 115 17.21 -29.91 -1.76
C PRO A 115 17.02 -31.09 -0.77
N THR A 116 17.11 -32.30 -1.34
CA THR A 116 17.37 -33.65 -0.79
C THR A 116 16.88 -34.02 0.60
#